data_AF-A0A0S3Q003-F1
#
_entry.id   AF-A0A0S3Q003-F1
#
_cell.length_a   1.000
_cell.length_b   1.000
_cell.length_c   1.000
_cell.angle_alpha   90.00
_cell.angle_beta   90.00
_cell.angle_gamma   90.00
#
_symmetry.space_group_name_H-M   'P 1'
#
loop_
_entity.id
_entity.type
_entity.pdbx_description
1 polymer ?
#
loop_
_entity_poly.entity_id
_entity_poly.type
_entity_poly.pdbx_seq_one_letter_code
_entity_poly.pdbx_strand_id
1 'polypeptide(L)'
;MTGGELPDEPGYYWAKLIKPSGMPKQDDWRSIDWEIVHVVMNDARGQSPSERFAVFIPGVAPMQQIDDLEWGPRIAEHPPS
;
A
#
# COMPACT_ATOMS: atom_id res chain seq x y z
N MET A 1 5.44 -2.67 18.06
CA MET A 1 4.68 -3.01 16.85
C MET A 1 5.69 -3.50 15.84
N THR A 2 5.67 -4.79 15.51
CA THR A 2 6.54 -5.37 14.49
C THR A 2 6.02 -4.89 13.15
N GLY A 3 6.73 -3.97 12.48
CA GLY A 3 6.41 -3.61 11.10
C GLY A 3 6.45 -4.89 10.26
N GLY A 4 5.35 -5.18 9.56
CA GLY A 4 5.30 -6.31 8.63
C GLY A 4 6.37 -6.19 7.55
N GLU A 5 6.75 -7.32 6.96
CA GLU A 5 7.62 -7.31 5.79
C GLU A 5 6.92 -6.55 4.64
N LEU A 6 7.71 -5.80 3.87
CA LEU A 6 7.20 -5.10 2.69
C LEU A 6 6.66 -6.12 1.68
N PRO A 7 5.57 -5.80 0.97
CA PRO A 7 5.09 -6.65 -0.11
C PRO A 7 6.18 -6.90 -1.17
N ASP A 8 6.36 -8.17 -1.51
CA ASP A 8 7.31 -8.64 -2.53
C ASP A 8 6.62 -9.20 -3.78
N GLU A 9 5.28 -9.23 -3.79
CA GLU A 9 4.44 -9.68 -4.89
C GLU A 9 3.11 -8.89 -4.97
N PRO A 10 2.44 -8.85 -6.14
CA PRO A 10 1.11 -8.26 -6.25
C PRO A 10 0.05 -9.03 -5.45
N GLY A 11 -0.98 -8.32 -4.99
CA GLY A 11 -2.11 -8.92 -4.27
C GLY A 11 -2.79 -7.99 -3.29
N TYR A 12 -3.63 -8.55 -2.43
CA TYR A 12 -4.36 -7.80 -1.41
C TYR A 12 -3.71 -7.96 -0.05
N TYR A 13 -3.57 -6.86 0.67
CA TYR A 13 -2.87 -6.79 1.95
C TYR A 13 -3.66 -5.92 2.92
N TRP A 14 -3.57 -6.25 4.21
CA TRP A 14 -3.90 -5.26 5.24
C TRP A 14 -2.81 -4.21 5.30
N ALA A 15 -3.18 -2.93 5.28
CA ALA A 15 -2.26 -1.83 5.44
C ALA A 15 -2.92 -0.64 6.14
N LYS A 16 -2.10 0.31 6.59
CA LYS A 16 -2.56 1.58 7.16
C LYS A 16 -1.76 2.72 6.54
N LEU A 17 -2.42 3.67 5.90
CA LEU A 17 -1.74 4.83 5.33
C LEU A 17 -1.16 5.71 6.45
N ILE A 18 0.14 5.96 6.42
CA ILE A 18 0.84 6.77 7.44
C ILE A 18 1.31 8.12 6.92
N LYS A 19 1.58 8.22 5.61
CA LYS A 19 2.07 9.42 4.97
C LYS A 19 1.88 9.31 3.45
N PRO A 20 0.76 9.80 2.89
CA PRO A 20 0.58 9.71 1.45
C PRO A 20 1.57 10.55 0.66
N SER A 21 2.08 9.98 -0.42
CA SER A 21 2.79 10.69 -1.47
C SER A 21 1.82 11.49 -2.34
N GLY A 22 2.22 12.74 -2.65
CA GLY A 22 1.50 13.60 -3.58
C GLY A 22 0.24 14.29 -3.04
N MET A 23 -0.09 14.14 -1.74
CA MET A 23 -1.25 14.79 -1.14
C MET A 23 -0.93 16.17 -0.52
N PRO A 24 -1.92 17.09 -0.44
CA PRO A 24 -1.76 18.36 0.26
C PRO A 24 -1.37 18.17 1.73
N LYS A 25 -0.40 18.95 2.19
CA LYS A 25 0.16 18.86 3.57
C LYS A 25 -0.82 19.26 4.69
N GLN A 26 -1.97 19.82 4.35
CA GLN A 26 -2.87 20.47 5.31
C GLN A 26 -3.88 19.50 5.94
N ASP A 27 -4.07 18.31 5.36
CA ASP A 27 -5.00 17.31 5.89
C ASP A 27 -4.25 16.17 6.60
N ASP A 28 -4.86 15.62 7.66
CA ASP A 28 -4.37 14.39 8.30
C ASP A 28 -4.89 13.18 7.53
N TRP A 29 -4.08 12.76 6.55
CA TRP A 29 -4.39 11.64 5.67
C TRP A 29 -4.09 10.27 6.27
N ARG A 30 -3.67 10.21 7.55
CA ARG A 30 -3.41 8.93 8.18
C ARG A 30 -4.70 8.15 8.32
N SER A 31 -4.70 6.91 7.84
CA SER A 31 -5.85 6.03 8.08
C SER A 31 -6.03 5.87 9.58
N ILE A 32 -7.28 5.91 10.04
CA ILE A 32 -7.59 5.70 11.46
C ILE A 32 -7.40 4.22 11.82
N ASP A 33 -7.83 3.34 10.91
CA ASP A 33 -7.80 1.89 11.06
C ASP A 33 -7.05 1.22 9.91
N TRP A 34 -6.87 -0.10 10.01
CA TRP A 34 -6.38 -0.95 8.93
C TRP A 34 -7.41 -1.07 7.81
N GLU A 35 -6.93 -1.11 6.58
CA GLU A 35 -7.76 -1.29 5.39
C GLU A 35 -7.13 -2.29 4.42
N ILE A 36 -7.96 -2.86 3.55
CA ILE A 36 -7.51 -3.74 2.48
C ILE A 36 -7.05 -2.86 1.32
N VAL A 37 -5.78 -3.00 0.95
CA VAL A 37 -5.18 -2.32 -0.19
C VAL A 37 -4.79 -3.31 -1.28
N HIS A 38 -4.68 -2.84 -2.51
CA HIS A 38 -4.24 -3.66 -3.64
C HIS A 38 -2.84 -3.24 -4.08
N VAL A 39 -1.87 -4.13 -3.88
CA VAL A 39 -0.49 -4.01 -4.37
C VAL A 39 -0.45 -4.48 -5.81
N VAL A 40 0.03 -3.62 -6.70
CA VAL A 40 0.13 -3.87 -8.13
C VAL A 40 1.58 -3.71 -8.60
N MET A 41 1.90 -4.36 -9.73
CA MET A 41 3.18 -4.12 -10.41
C MET A 41 3.21 -2.71 -10.97
N ASN A 42 4.21 -1.91 -10.57
CA ASN A 42 4.47 -0.58 -11.08
C ASN A 42 5.53 -0.62 -12.18
N ASP A 43 6.76 -1.01 -11.84
CA ASP A 43 7.85 -1.25 -12.81
C ASP A 43 8.48 -2.63 -12.59
N ALA A 44 8.24 -3.55 -13.51
CA ALA A 44 8.82 -4.90 -13.46
C ALA A 44 10.36 -4.93 -13.46
N ARG A 45 11.03 -3.83 -13.85
CA ARG A 45 12.49 -3.67 -13.85
C ARG A 45 13.03 -2.88 -12.66
N GLY A 46 12.16 -2.43 -11.75
CA GLY A 46 12.56 -1.75 -10.52
C GLY A 46 13.55 -2.58 -9.72
N GLN A 47 14.52 -1.92 -9.08
CA GLN A 47 15.58 -2.57 -8.30
C GLN A 47 15.23 -2.68 -6.81
N SER A 48 14.24 -1.91 -6.37
CA SER A 48 13.69 -1.93 -5.01
C SER A 48 12.19 -2.22 -5.01
N PRO A 49 11.62 -2.71 -3.89
CA PRO A 49 10.17 -2.90 -3.77
C PRO A 49 9.36 -1.63 -4.10
N SER A 50 9.81 -0.44 -3.69
CA SER A 50 9.12 0.83 -3.94
C SER A 50 9.13 1.25 -5.42
N GLU A 51 10.14 0.81 -6.18
CA GLU A 51 10.14 0.98 -7.64
C GLU A 51 9.23 -0.07 -8.31
N ARG A 52 9.27 -1.31 -7.82
CA ARG A 52 8.58 -2.45 -8.42
C ARG A 52 7.08 -2.43 -8.20
N PHE A 53 6.62 -1.90 -7.08
CA PHE A 53 5.23 -1.99 -6.66
C PHE A 53 4.62 -0.63 -6.35
N ALA A 54 3.33 -0.51 -6.60
CA ALA A 54 2.50 0.62 -6.20
C ALA A 54 1.24 0.11 -5.49
N VAL A 55 0.63 0.99 -4.70
CA VAL A 55 -0.51 0.63 -3.85
C VAL A 55 -1.74 1.43 -4.26
N PHE A 56 -2.81 0.70 -4.60
CA PHE A 56 -4.14 1.27 -4.71
C PHE A 56 -4.84 1.19 -3.36
N ILE A 57 -5.18 2.35 -2.82
CA ILE A 57 -5.93 2.50 -1.57
C ILE A 57 -7.32 3.04 -1.95
N PRO A 58 -8.41 2.36 -1.55
CA PRO A 58 -9.76 2.81 -1.87
C PRO A 58 -10.01 4.28 -1.45
N GLY A 59 -10.47 5.11 -2.38
CA GLY A 59 -10.78 6.52 -2.10
C GLY A 59 -9.58 7.47 -2.04
N VAL A 60 -8.36 6.96 -2.21
CA VAL A 60 -7.12 7.76 -2.19
C VAL A 60 -6.49 7.72 -3.58
N ALA A 61 -6.48 8.86 -4.25
CA ALA A 61 -5.74 9.06 -5.50
C ALA A 61 -4.69 10.15 -5.29
N PRO A 62 -3.44 10.00 -5.79
CA PRO A 62 -2.94 8.98 -6.71
C PRO A 62 -2.62 7.63 -6.05
N MET A 63 -2.08 6.67 -6.83
CA MET A 63 -1.46 5.46 -6.27
C MET A 63 -0.33 5.85 -5.31
N GLN A 64 -0.23 5.12 -4.20
CA GLN A 64 0.73 5.40 -3.13
C GLN A 64 1.97 4.52 -3.25
N GLN A 65 3.08 5.01 -2.72
CA GLN A 65 4.32 4.22 -2.62
C GLN A 65 4.17 3.22 -1.50
N ILE A 66 4.85 2.07 -1.58
CA ILE A 66 4.75 1.08 -0.49
C ILE A 66 5.29 1.61 0.84
N ASP A 67 6.20 2.58 0.80
CA ASP A 67 6.79 3.22 1.98
C ASP A 67 5.85 4.22 2.67
N ASP A 68 4.72 4.53 2.03
CA ASP A 68 3.70 5.44 2.57
C ASP A 68 2.77 4.75 3.59
N LEU A 69 2.91 3.44 3.80
CA LEU A 69 2.02 2.60 4.59
C LEU A 69 2.76 1.82 5.70
N GLU A 70 2.02 1.52 6.77
CA GLU A 70 2.32 0.44 7.68
C GLU A 70 1.66 -0.85 7.18
N TRP A 71 2.41 -1.96 7.16
CA TRP A 71 1.99 -3.21 6.52
C TRP A 71 1.57 -4.29 7.52
N GLY A 72 0.49 -4.98 7.16
CA GLY A 72 -0.07 -6.15 7.80
C GLY A 72 0.01 -7.36 6.88
N PRO A 73 -0.61 -8.49 7.25
CA PRO A 73 -0.49 -9.72 6.48
C PRO A 73 -1.16 -9.64 5.10
N ARG A 74 -0.61 -10.40 4.14
CA ARG A 74 -1.27 -10.70 2.86
C ARG A 74 -2.59 -11.42 3.11
N ILE A 75 -3.60 -11.08 2.35
CA ILE A 75 -4.90 -11.76 2.38
C ILE A 75 -4.81 -13.00 1.50
N ALA A 76 -5.01 -14.17 2.10
CA ALA A 76 -4.94 -15.46 1.41
C ALA A 76 -6.08 -15.67 0.40
N GLU A 77 -7.22 -15.01 0.64
CA GLU A 77 -8.41 -15.11 -0.21
C GLU A 77 -8.47 -13.92 -1.17
N HIS A 78 -8.62 -14.20 -2.47
CA HIS A 78 -8.90 -13.16 -3.44
C HIS A 78 -10.38 -12.75 -3.36
N PRO A 79 -10.72 -11.48 -3.64
CA PRO A 79 -12.12 -11.07 -3.75
C PRO A 79 -12.84 -11.93 -4.80
N PRO A 80 -14.15 -12.17 -4.62
CA PRO A 80 -14.93 -12.97 -5.55
C PRO A 80 -14.87 -12.38 -6.96
N SER A 81 -14.73 -13.28 -7.94
CA SER A 81 -14.69 -13.00 -9.39
C SER A 81 -16.07 -12.71 -9.97
#